data_AF-A0A2M7KEC0-F1
#
_entry.id   AF-A0A2M7KEC0-F1
#
_cell.length_a   1.000
_cell.length_b   1.000
_cell.length_c   1.000
_cell.angle_alpha   90.00
_cell.angle_beta   90.00
_cell.angle_gamma   90.00
#
_symmetry.space_group_name_H-M   'P 1'
#
loop_
_entity.id
_entity.type
_entity.pdbx_description
1 polymer ?
#
loop_
_entity_poly.entity_id
_entity_poly.type
_entity_poly.pdbx_seq_one_letter_code
_entity_poly.pdbx_strand_id
1 'polypeptide(L)'
;ETKINDKKDNPFFYEEIAKIIQNIDVQIPCVYFNIKKYETILRNDEKKDDKELNALFKILSPQHLLKIVTPNDSNSLNEKFYKELLHIIGLEEAREGTKNIIRRKKENRNKASLIELTIDAIETEDTLHRLPDQSIYGTNKEERIFNVALELCIIWINRILFLKLLEGQLITYHQGNKEYCFLNTETINDFDELFKLFHKVLAVNLKDRTEAIKSKYSRVPYLNSSLFEISELEDQTTKINTLDNSLQLELINTTILKDIKKNTNKLPTLDYLFKFLDAYDFASEGTEALQEDNKTIINASVLGKVFEKINGYKDGSIYTPA
;
A
#
# COMPACT_ATOMS: atom_id res chain seq x y z
N GLU A 1 0.42 -31.02 -5.32
CA GLU A 1 -0.65 -32.03 -5.46
C GLU A 1 -1.35 -32.20 -4.12
N THR A 2 -2.58 -31.70 -4.01
CA THR A 2 -3.47 -32.01 -2.89
C THR A 2 -3.80 -33.51 -2.97
N LYS A 3 -3.38 -34.28 -1.96
CA LYS A 3 -3.67 -35.71 -1.91
C LYS A 3 -5.19 -35.92 -1.93
N ILE A 4 -5.64 -36.66 -2.93
CA ILE A 4 -7.02 -37.17 -3.02
C ILE A 4 -7.27 -37.98 -1.76
N ASN A 5 -8.41 -37.75 -1.10
CA ASN A 5 -8.81 -38.48 0.09
C ASN A 5 -8.94 -39.98 -0.26
N ASP A 6 -8.10 -40.84 0.32
CA ASP A 6 -7.98 -42.26 -0.03
C ASP A 6 -9.24 -43.11 0.29
N LYS A 7 -10.35 -42.48 0.72
CA LYS A 7 -11.65 -43.09 1.05
C LYS A 7 -11.60 -44.26 2.03
N LYS A 8 -10.47 -44.49 2.69
CA LYS A 8 -10.35 -45.39 3.82
C LYS A 8 -10.68 -44.55 5.06
N ASP A 9 -11.94 -44.57 5.49
CA ASP A 9 -12.19 -44.50 6.93
C ASP A 9 -11.26 -45.55 7.51
N ASN A 10 -10.29 -45.14 8.32
CA ASN A 10 -9.22 -46.02 8.78
C ASN A 10 -9.69 -46.60 10.12
N PRO A 11 -10.67 -47.53 10.13
CA PRO A 11 -11.53 -47.75 11.29
C PRO A 11 -10.71 -48.44 12.38
N PHE A 12 -9.78 -49.29 11.95
CA PHE A 12 -8.73 -49.89 12.75
C PHE A 12 -7.93 -48.86 13.55
N PHE A 13 -7.53 -47.74 12.95
CA PHE A 13 -6.80 -46.70 13.69
C PHE A 13 -7.66 -46.11 14.80
N TYR A 14 -8.91 -45.74 14.51
CA TYR A 14 -9.81 -45.15 15.50
C TYR A 14 -10.24 -46.15 16.58
N GLU A 15 -10.50 -47.42 16.22
CA GLU A 15 -10.87 -48.48 17.15
C GLU A 15 -9.72 -48.84 18.10
N GLU A 16 -8.50 -48.97 17.60
CA GLU A 16 -7.32 -49.26 18.43
C GLU A 16 -6.98 -48.09 19.35
N ILE A 17 -7.05 -46.85 18.84
CA ILE A 17 -6.86 -45.65 19.67
C ILE A 17 -7.96 -45.55 20.74
N ALA A 18 -9.22 -45.88 20.43
CA ALA A 18 -10.30 -45.86 21.41
C ALA A 18 -10.06 -46.84 22.58
N LYS A 19 -9.57 -48.05 22.30
CA LYS A 19 -9.20 -49.04 23.35
C LYS A 19 -8.07 -48.53 24.23
N ILE A 20 -7.08 -47.84 23.65
CA ILE A 20 -5.96 -47.26 24.38
C ILE A 20 -6.44 -46.11 25.27
N ILE A 21 -7.27 -45.20 24.73
CA ILE A 21 -7.81 -44.05 25.48
C ILE A 21 -8.68 -44.52 26.67
N GLN A 22 -9.48 -45.57 26.50
CA GLN A 22 -10.31 -46.13 27.59
C GLN A 22 -9.49 -46.66 28.78
N ASN A 23 -8.25 -47.09 28.54
CA ASN A 23 -7.37 -47.68 29.55
C ASN A 23 -6.30 -46.71 30.06
N ILE A 24 -6.29 -45.47 29.58
CA ILE A 24 -5.37 -44.42 30.04
C ILE A 24 -5.92 -43.79 31.32
N ASP A 25 -5.18 -43.92 32.42
CA ASP A 25 -5.44 -43.24 33.71
C ASP A 25 -4.71 -41.88 33.78
N VAL A 26 -4.61 -41.19 32.65
CA VAL A 26 -3.95 -39.88 32.52
C VAL A 26 -4.98 -38.88 32.05
N GLN A 27 -5.10 -37.75 32.74
CA GLN A 27 -5.89 -36.63 32.26
C GLN A 27 -5.23 -36.04 31.02
N ILE A 28 -5.94 -36.06 29.89
CA ILE A 28 -5.50 -35.42 28.65
C ILE A 28 -6.22 -34.06 28.57
N PRO A 29 -5.52 -32.93 28.74
CA PRO A 29 -6.09 -31.62 28.50
C PRO A 29 -6.46 -31.51 27.03
N CYS A 30 -7.73 -31.26 26.74
CA CYS A 30 -8.21 -31.11 25.37
C CYS A 30 -9.10 -29.88 25.24
N VAL A 31 -9.14 -29.34 24.02
CA VAL A 31 -10.10 -28.31 23.63
C VAL A 31 -11.14 -28.99 22.74
N TYR A 32 -12.39 -28.94 23.16
CA TYR A 32 -13.51 -29.48 22.39
C TYR A 32 -14.33 -28.33 21.79
N PHE A 33 -14.58 -28.41 20.49
CA PHE A 33 -15.56 -27.58 19.81
C PHE A 33 -16.37 -28.45 18.85
N ASN A 34 -17.65 -28.10 18.69
CA ASN A 34 -18.56 -28.79 17.79
C ASN A 34 -18.92 -27.85 16.65
N ILE A 35 -18.42 -28.14 15.44
CA ILE A 35 -18.65 -27.32 14.25
C ILE A 35 -20.15 -27.17 13.95
N LYS A 36 -20.98 -28.18 14.27
CA LYS A 36 -22.44 -28.13 14.07
C LYS A 36 -23.11 -27.00 14.87
N LYS A 37 -22.52 -26.57 15.98
CA LYS A 37 -23.05 -25.44 16.77
C LYS A 37 -22.96 -24.10 16.03
N TYR A 38 -22.12 -24.03 15.00
CA TYR A 38 -21.93 -22.84 14.18
C TYR A 38 -22.71 -22.91 12.86
N GLU A 39 -23.51 -23.96 12.61
CA GLU A 39 -24.20 -24.15 11.33
C GLU A 39 -25.17 -23.00 11.00
N THR A 40 -25.88 -22.48 12.01
CA THR A 40 -26.79 -21.35 11.84
C THR A 40 -26.04 -20.08 11.42
N ILE A 41 -24.87 -19.85 12.02
CA ILE A 41 -24.03 -18.67 11.77
C ILE A 41 -23.35 -18.79 10.39
N LEU A 42 -22.79 -19.96 10.09
CA LEU A 42 -22.14 -20.25 8.80
C LEU A 42 -23.08 -20.16 7.59
N ARG A 43 -24.40 -20.21 7.81
CA ARG A 43 -25.41 -20.21 6.74
C ARG A 43 -26.28 -18.96 6.73
N ASN A 44 -26.05 -18.01 7.63
CA ASN A 44 -26.72 -16.72 7.60
C ASN A 44 -25.91 -15.71 6.79
N ASP A 45 -26.56 -14.63 6.36
CA ASP A 45 -25.91 -13.53 5.64
C ASP A 45 -25.51 -12.38 6.59
N GLU A 46 -25.61 -12.60 7.91
CA GLU A 46 -25.36 -11.58 8.93
C GLU A 46 -23.89 -11.56 9.34
N LYS A 47 -23.09 -10.73 8.66
CA LYS A 47 -21.66 -10.52 8.92
C LYS A 47 -21.26 -10.19 10.38
N LYS A 48 -22.22 -9.77 11.21
CA LYS A 48 -21.96 -9.50 12.63
C LYS A 48 -21.72 -10.79 13.41
N ASP A 49 -22.35 -11.88 12.99
CA ASP A 49 -22.30 -13.18 13.66
C ASP A 49 -20.98 -13.92 13.35
N ASP A 50 -20.29 -13.53 12.26
CA ASP A 50 -18.97 -14.06 11.90
C ASP A 50 -17.92 -13.87 13.00
N LYS A 51 -18.11 -12.89 13.89
CA LYS A 51 -17.24 -12.72 15.06
C LYS A 51 -17.19 -13.96 15.95
N GLU A 52 -18.27 -14.74 16.00
CA GLU A 52 -18.31 -16.00 16.73
C GLU A 52 -17.46 -17.10 16.07
N LEU A 53 -17.18 -16.97 14.77
CA LEU A 53 -16.34 -17.89 14.00
C LEU A 53 -14.84 -17.59 14.14
N ASN A 54 -14.46 -16.40 14.63
CA ASN A 54 -13.06 -15.98 14.74
C ASN A 54 -12.17 -16.99 15.47
N ALA A 55 -12.63 -17.48 16.63
CA ALA A 55 -11.87 -18.44 17.42
C ALA A 55 -11.73 -19.78 16.70
N LEU A 56 -12.82 -20.25 16.08
CA LEU A 56 -12.84 -21.50 15.30
C LEU A 56 -11.90 -21.41 14.10
N PHE A 57 -11.94 -20.30 13.37
CA PHE A 57 -11.06 -20.04 12.23
C PHE A 57 -9.59 -19.97 12.63
N LYS A 58 -9.25 -19.27 13.73
CA LYS A 58 -7.87 -19.22 14.26
C LYS A 58 -7.35 -20.61 14.62
N ILE A 59 -8.14 -21.43 15.32
CA ILE A 59 -7.75 -22.80 15.74
C ILE A 59 -7.60 -23.73 14.52
N LEU A 60 -8.51 -23.63 13.56
CA LEU A 60 -8.49 -24.47 12.35
C LEU A 60 -7.59 -23.89 11.24
N SER A 61 -6.97 -22.75 11.46
CA SER A 61 -6.08 -22.14 10.48
C SER A 61 -4.86 -23.03 10.22
N PRO A 62 -4.28 -22.99 9.01
CA PRO A 62 -3.02 -23.67 8.70
C PRO A 62 -1.89 -23.27 9.66
N GLN A 63 -1.91 -22.02 10.13
CA GLN A 63 -0.92 -21.46 11.07
C GLN A 63 -0.93 -22.25 12.38
N HIS A 64 -2.12 -22.47 12.95
CA HIS A 64 -2.28 -23.21 14.20
C HIS A 64 -2.13 -24.73 14.00
N LEU A 65 -2.82 -25.32 13.02
CA LEU A 65 -2.82 -26.77 12.81
C LEU A 65 -1.49 -27.33 12.34
N LEU A 66 -0.79 -26.62 11.45
CA LEU A 66 0.47 -27.07 10.88
C LEU A 66 1.69 -26.48 11.58
N LYS A 67 1.48 -25.70 12.66
CA LYS A 67 2.53 -24.89 13.31
C LYS A 67 3.37 -24.11 12.30
N ILE A 68 2.73 -23.64 11.23
CA ILE A 68 3.39 -22.77 10.27
C ILE A 68 3.64 -21.46 11.01
N VAL A 69 4.90 -21.25 11.38
CA VAL A 69 5.40 -19.92 11.69
C VAL A 69 5.19 -19.12 10.42
N THR A 70 4.17 -18.27 10.38
CA THR A 70 4.07 -17.32 9.29
C THR A 70 5.21 -16.33 9.51
N PRO A 71 6.17 -16.19 8.58
CA PRO A 71 7.10 -15.07 8.62
C PRO A 71 6.39 -13.77 8.19
N ASN A 72 5.07 -13.67 8.39
CA ASN A 72 4.35 -12.42 8.31
C ASN A 72 4.46 -11.78 9.69
N ASP A 73 5.66 -11.28 10.01
CA ASP A 73 5.67 -10.02 10.72
C ASP A 73 4.88 -9.08 9.79
N SER A 74 3.65 -8.71 10.16
CA SER A 74 2.83 -7.78 9.37
C SER A 74 3.57 -6.46 9.13
N ASN A 75 4.61 -6.21 9.92
CA ASN A 75 5.54 -5.11 9.80
C ASN A 75 6.70 -5.39 8.83
N SER A 76 6.88 -6.59 8.30
CA SER A 76 7.94 -6.90 7.33
C SER A 76 7.65 -6.26 5.97
N LEU A 77 8.71 -5.82 5.29
CA LEU A 77 8.58 -5.17 3.98
C LEU A 77 7.95 -6.11 2.97
N ASN A 78 6.79 -5.74 2.43
CA ASN A 78 6.18 -6.46 1.32
C ASN A 78 6.95 -6.18 0.03
N GLU A 79 7.80 -7.12 -0.39
CA GLU A 79 8.64 -6.96 -1.59
C GLU A 79 7.86 -6.68 -2.87
N LYS A 80 6.67 -7.29 -3.04
CA LYS A 80 5.87 -7.10 -4.26
C LYS A 80 5.32 -5.68 -4.33
N PHE A 81 4.73 -5.22 -3.21
CA PHE A 81 4.26 -3.84 -3.06
C PHE A 81 5.40 -2.86 -3.33
N TYR A 82 6.54 -3.06 -2.67
CA TYR A 82 7.68 -2.18 -2.78
C TYR A 82 8.26 -2.13 -4.22
N LYS A 83 8.48 -3.27 -4.87
CA LYS A 83 9.01 -3.31 -6.24
C LYS A 83 8.06 -2.67 -7.26
N GLU A 84 6.76 -2.87 -7.10
CA GLU A 84 5.77 -2.25 -7.97
C GLU A 84 5.63 -0.74 -7.73
N LEU A 85 5.68 -0.30 -6.47
CA LEU A 85 5.71 1.11 -6.13
C LEU A 85 6.95 1.82 -6.72
N LEU A 86 8.13 1.21 -6.60
CA LEU A 86 9.34 1.75 -7.24
C LEU A 86 9.17 1.89 -8.76
N HIS A 87 8.55 0.91 -9.43
CA HIS A 87 8.27 1.02 -10.85
C HIS A 87 7.32 2.17 -11.19
N ILE A 88 6.26 2.38 -10.40
CA ILE A 88 5.32 3.50 -10.60
C ILE A 88 6.03 4.84 -10.44
N ILE A 89 6.92 4.94 -9.45
CA ILE A 89 7.75 6.14 -9.26
C ILE A 89 8.77 6.30 -10.40
N GLY A 90 9.29 5.20 -10.97
CA GLY A 90 10.34 5.22 -12.01
C GLY A 90 11.75 4.95 -11.48
N LEU A 91 11.84 4.24 -10.35
CA LEU A 91 13.07 3.92 -9.63
C LEU A 91 13.37 2.42 -9.68
N GLU A 92 14.64 2.06 -9.46
CA GLU A 92 15.07 0.67 -9.32
C GLU A 92 16.08 0.51 -8.17
N GLU A 93 16.07 -0.66 -7.52
CA GLU A 93 17.17 -1.07 -6.65
C GLU A 93 18.35 -1.54 -7.51
N ALA A 94 19.54 -1.02 -7.25
CA ALA A 94 20.77 -1.45 -7.87
C ALA A 94 21.82 -1.77 -6.80
N ARG A 95 22.81 -2.60 -7.17
CA ARG A 95 24.00 -2.82 -6.35
C ARG A 95 25.16 -1.99 -6.88
N GLU A 96 25.72 -1.16 -6.01
CA GLU A 96 26.99 -0.48 -6.25
C GLU A 96 28.00 -0.92 -5.20
N GLY A 97 28.93 -1.79 -5.62
CA GLY A 97 29.85 -2.48 -4.72
C GLY A 97 29.11 -3.38 -3.73
N THR A 98 29.27 -3.11 -2.43
CA THR A 98 28.62 -3.84 -1.34
C THR A 98 27.29 -3.22 -0.88
N LYS A 99 26.93 -2.05 -1.40
CA LYS A 99 25.72 -1.32 -1.01
C LYS A 99 24.62 -1.51 -2.04
N ASN A 100 23.39 -1.71 -1.56
CA ASN A 100 22.21 -1.50 -2.38
C ASN A 100 21.96 0.02 -2.43
N ILE A 101 21.52 0.53 -3.57
CA ILE A 101 21.12 1.92 -3.76
C ILE A 101 19.79 1.98 -4.51
N ILE A 102 19.06 3.07 -4.34
CA ILE A 102 17.93 3.43 -5.20
C ILE A 102 18.43 4.43 -6.22
N ARG A 103 18.15 4.16 -7.49
CA ARG A 103 18.51 5.06 -8.59
C ARG A 103 17.38 5.21 -9.59
N ARG A 104 17.45 6.27 -10.39
CA ARG A 104 16.65 6.42 -11.60
C ARG A 104 16.83 5.17 -12.47
N LYS A 105 15.72 4.59 -12.93
CA LYS A 105 15.75 3.41 -13.78
C LYS A 105 16.65 3.65 -15.00
N LYS A 106 17.57 2.73 -15.32
CA LYS A 106 18.47 2.90 -16.49
C LYS A 106 17.88 2.30 -17.75
N GLU A 107 17.35 1.08 -17.65
CA GLU A 107 16.76 0.34 -18.76
C GLU A 107 15.23 0.43 -18.71
N ASN A 108 14.58 0.50 -19.88
CA ASN A 108 13.11 0.61 -19.98
C ASN A 108 12.56 1.79 -19.15
N ARG A 109 13.21 2.96 -19.27
CA ARG A 109 12.71 4.23 -18.72
C ARG A 109 11.35 4.52 -19.34
N ASN A 110 10.36 4.75 -18.49
CA ASN A 110 9.02 5.10 -18.94
C ASN A 110 8.77 6.57 -18.62
N LYS A 111 8.57 7.39 -19.65
CA LYS A 111 8.31 8.84 -19.53
C LYS A 111 7.08 9.17 -18.68
N ALA A 112 6.14 8.22 -18.55
CA ALA A 112 4.96 8.37 -17.72
C ALA A 112 5.23 8.09 -16.23
N SER A 113 6.39 7.55 -15.84
CA SER A 113 6.68 7.33 -14.42
C SER A 113 6.78 8.66 -13.65
N LEU A 114 6.43 8.65 -12.37
CA LEU A 114 6.26 9.88 -11.58
C LEU A 114 7.54 10.75 -11.59
N ILE A 115 8.71 10.13 -11.46
CA ILE A 115 9.99 10.83 -11.48
C ILE A 115 10.26 11.49 -12.83
N GLU A 116 9.91 10.83 -13.93
CA GLU A 116 10.14 11.36 -15.29
C GLU A 116 9.19 12.52 -15.59
N LEU A 117 7.92 12.42 -15.17
CA LEU A 117 6.96 13.52 -15.23
C LEU A 117 7.46 14.74 -14.44
N THR A 118 8.03 14.49 -13.25
CA THR A 118 8.53 15.55 -12.37
C THR A 118 9.78 16.22 -12.93
N ILE A 119 10.70 15.43 -13.48
CA ILE A 119 11.91 15.93 -14.16
C ILE A 119 11.51 16.81 -15.34
N ASP A 120 10.59 16.33 -16.19
CA ASP A 120 10.09 17.07 -17.35
C ASP A 120 9.43 18.40 -16.94
N ALA A 121 8.65 18.41 -15.86
CA ALA A 121 8.06 19.62 -15.30
C ALA A 121 9.12 20.62 -14.81
N ILE A 122 10.11 20.17 -14.03
CA ILE A 122 11.21 21.02 -13.53
C ILE A 122 12.03 21.59 -14.68
N GLU A 123 12.33 20.78 -15.70
CA GLU A 123 13.09 21.20 -16.88
C GLU A 123 12.31 22.20 -17.74
N THR A 124 11.00 21.97 -17.93
CA THR A 124 10.13 22.85 -18.73
C THR A 124 9.92 24.20 -18.05
N GLU A 125 9.71 24.22 -16.74
CA GLU A 125 9.52 25.45 -15.97
C GLU A 125 10.86 26.12 -15.59
N ASP A 126 11.99 25.46 -15.87
CA ASP A 126 13.38 25.82 -15.53
C ASP A 126 13.53 26.27 -14.08
N THR A 127 12.86 25.64 -13.11
CA THR A 127 12.68 26.21 -11.76
C THR A 127 13.89 26.08 -10.84
N LEU A 128 14.91 25.34 -11.24
CA LEU A 128 16.10 25.06 -10.43
C LEU A 128 16.84 26.32 -9.98
N HIS A 129 16.80 27.39 -10.79
CA HIS A 129 17.44 28.66 -10.43
C HIS A 129 16.81 29.36 -9.22
N ARG A 130 15.59 28.97 -8.82
CA ARG A 130 14.88 29.54 -7.67
C ARG A 130 15.34 28.96 -6.34
N LEU A 131 16.01 27.80 -6.35
CA LEU A 131 16.53 27.17 -5.15
C LEU A 131 17.75 27.97 -4.64
N PRO A 132 17.77 28.36 -3.34
CA PRO A 132 18.85 29.18 -2.79
C PRO A 132 20.19 28.44 -2.71
N ASP A 133 20.19 27.14 -2.38
CA ASP A 133 21.38 26.30 -2.37
C ASP A 133 21.16 25.05 -3.24
N GLN A 134 21.53 25.15 -4.52
CA GLN A 134 21.42 24.03 -5.45
C GLN A 134 22.48 22.95 -5.21
N SER A 135 23.56 23.26 -4.47
CA SER A 135 24.70 22.35 -4.33
C SER A 135 24.38 21.13 -3.46
N ILE A 136 23.41 21.27 -2.53
CA ILE A 136 22.92 20.18 -1.69
C ILE A 136 22.21 19.08 -2.50
N TYR A 137 21.71 19.42 -3.69
CA TYR A 137 21.03 18.48 -4.57
C TYR A 137 21.97 17.81 -5.57
N GLY A 138 23.26 18.14 -5.58
CA GLY A 138 24.24 17.44 -6.42
C GLY A 138 25.27 18.36 -7.07
N THR A 139 26.23 17.70 -7.71
CA THR A 139 27.40 18.35 -8.30
C THR A 139 27.10 18.98 -9.67
N ASN A 140 26.23 18.35 -10.44
CA ASN A 140 25.88 18.74 -11.80
C ASN A 140 24.37 18.94 -11.97
N LYS A 141 23.95 19.57 -13.08
CA LYS A 141 22.55 19.92 -13.33
C LYS A 141 21.63 18.68 -13.34
N GLU A 142 22.04 17.59 -14.00
CA GLU A 142 21.22 16.38 -14.10
C GLU A 142 21.00 15.74 -12.72
N GLU A 143 22.06 15.65 -11.91
CA GLU A 143 21.99 15.15 -10.54
C GLU A 143 21.06 16.00 -9.67
N ARG A 144 21.15 17.33 -9.78
CA ARG A 144 20.28 18.28 -9.07
C ARG A 144 18.83 18.13 -9.46
N ILE A 145 18.53 18.07 -10.75
CA ILE A 145 17.17 17.84 -11.25
C ILE A 145 16.62 16.53 -10.69
N PHE A 146 17.39 15.46 -10.78
CA PHE A 146 16.96 14.15 -10.28
C PHE A 146 16.70 14.15 -8.78
N ASN A 147 17.60 14.71 -7.96
CA ASN A 147 17.46 14.71 -6.51
C ASN A 147 16.31 15.59 -6.03
N VAL A 148 16.08 16.74 -6.67
CA VAL A 148 14.89 17.58 -6.44
C VAL A 148 13.62 16.81 -6.81
N ALA A 149 13.58 16.20 -7.99
CA ALA A 149 12.43 15.42 -8.45
C ALA A 149 12.14 14.23 -7.51
N LEU A 150 13.19 13.57 -7.02
CA LEU A 150 13.08 12.44 -6.11
C LEU A 150 12.46 12.87 -4.78
N GLU A 151 12.90 13.99 -4.23
CA GLU A 151 12.38 14.54 -2.98
C GLU A 151 10.90 14.95 -3.10
N LEU A 152 10.52 15.62 -4.21
CA LEU A 152 9.13 15.92 -4.52
C LEU A 152 8.27 14.65 -4.65
N CYS A 153 8.76 13.64 -5.39
CA CYS A 153 8.08 12.36 -5.53
C CYS A 153 7.86 11.68 -4.17
N ILE A 154 8.85 11.73 -3.27
CA ILE A 154 8.74 11.18 -1.91
C ILE A 154 7.66 11.92 -1.12
N ILE A 155 7.64 13.26 -1.16
CA ILE A 155 6.61 14.09 -0.49
C ILE A 155 5.21 13.71 -0.99
N TRP A 156 5.02 13.64 -2.30
CA TRP A 156 3.73 13.32 -2.91
C TRP A 156 3.28 11.89 -2.64
N ILE A 157 4.16 10.90 -2.80
CA ILE A 157 3.85 9.50 -2.49
C ILE A 157 3.52 9.34 -1.00
N ASN A 158 4.22 10.04 -0.11
CA ASN A 158 3.90 10.04 1.31
C ASN A 158 2.49 10.57 1.60
N ARG A 159 2.10 11.69 0.98
CA ARG A 159 0.73 12.22 1.07
C ARG A 159 -0.32 11.24 0.56
N ILE A 160 -0.07 10.60 -0.58
CA ILE A 160 -1.01 9.63 -1.20
C ILE A 160 -1.15 8.39 -0.33
N LEU A 161 -0.05 7.85 0.20
CA LEU A 161 -0.08 6.68 1.08
C LEU A 161 -0.76 6.98 2.40
N PHE A 162 -0.51 8.15 2.98
CA PHE A 162 -1.25 8.63 4.14
C PHE A 162 -2.76 8.71 3.85
N LEU A 163 -3.13 9.23 2.69
CA LEU A 163 -4.55 9.29 2.29
C LEU A 163 -5.17 7.92 2.12
N LYS A 164 -4.43 6.93 1.60
CA LYS A 164 -4.93 5.56 1.49
C LYS A 164 -5.15 4.92 2.86
N LEU A 165 -4.27 5.19 3.83
CA LEU A 165 -4.48 4.77 5.22
C LEU A 165 -5.72 5.44 5.83
N LEU A 166 -5.87 6.75 5.65
CA LEU A 166 -7.03 7.50 6.12
C LEU A 166 -8.33 6.96 5.50
N GLU A 167 -8.33 6.72 4.20
CA GLU A 167 -9.45 6.11 3.48
C GLU A 167 -9.81 4.75 4.07
N GLY A 168 -8.83 3.86 4.27
CA GLY A 168 -9.04 2.57 4.90
C GLY A 168 -9.68 2.68 6.29
N GLN A 169 -9.19 3.61 7.12
CA GLN A 169 -9.76 3.88 8.44
C GLN A 169 -11.20 4.39 8.36
N LEU A 170 -11.50 5.34 7.45
CA LEU A 170 -12.86 5.86 7.28
C LEU A 170 -13.84 4.77 6.86
N ILE A 171 -13.44 3.89 5.92
CA ILE A 171 -14.26 2.75 5.51
C ILE A 171 -14.54 1.84 6.71
N THR A 172 -13.53 1.52 7.52
CA THR A 172 -13.68 0.70 8.74
C THR A 172 -14.63 1.35 9.75
N TYR A 173 -14.45 2.64 10.05
CA TYR A 173 -15.33 3.38 10.97
C TYR A 173 -16.78 3.39 10.50
N HIS A 174 -16.99 3.42 9.18
CA HIS A 174 -18.30 3.43 8.55
C HIS A 174 -18.76 2.03 8.10
N GLN A 175 -18.31 0.98 8.80
CA GLN A 175 -18.82 -0.40 8.65
C GLN A 175 -18.68 -0.95 7.21
N GLY A 176 -17.59 -0.60 6.52
CA GLY A 176 -17.33 -1.06 5.16
C GLY A 176 -18.02 -0.22 4.07
N ASN A 177 -18.58 0.94 4.41
CA ASN A 177 -19.23 1.80 3.42
C ASN A 177 -18.22 2.35 2.41
N LYS A 178 -18.31 1.87 1.16
CA LYS A 178 -17.45 2.25 0.04
C LYS A 178 -17.63 3.69 -0.43
N GLU A 179 -18.67 4.40 0.00
CA GLU A 179 -18.81 5.84 -0.28
C GLU A 179 -17.69 6.68 0.36
N TYR A 180 -16.97 6.12 1.35
CA TYR A 180 -15.79 6.73 1.95
C TYR A 180 -14.51 6.46 1.16
N CYS A 181 -14.57 5.70 0.06
CA CYS A 181 -13.48 5.59 -0.91
C CYS A 181 -13.42 6.88 -1.75
N PHE A 182 -12.37 7.67 -1.61
CA PHE A 182 -12.18 8.93 -2.34
C PHE A 182 -10.88 8.97 -3.17
N LEU A 183 -9.96 8.02 -2.96
CA LEU A 183 -8.68 7.93 -3.66
C LEU A 183 -8.81 7.04 -4.91
N ASN A 184 -9.64 7.49 -5.85
CA ASN A 184 -9.93 6.79 -7.11
C ASN A 184 -10.08 7.79 -8.26
N THR A 185 -10.05 7.29 -9.49
CA THR A 185 -10.14 8.09 -10.72
C THR A 185 -11.53 8.59 -11.06
N GLU A 186 -12.57 8.24 -10.30
CA GLU A 186 -13.90 8.84 -10.41
C GLU A 186 -13.98 10.15 -9.61
N THR A 187 -13.24 10.23 -8.50
CA THR A 187 -13.20 11.39 -7.60
C THR A 187 -12.05 12.34 -7.98
N ILE A 188 -10.88 11.77 -8.29
CA ILE A 188 -9.62 12.48 -8.56
C ILE A 188 -9.16 12.09 -9.97
N ASN A 189 -9.57 12.87 -10.95
CA ASN A 189 -9.42 12.50 -12.36
C ASN A 189 -8.01 12.78 -12.91
N ASP A 190 -7.26 13.68 -12.28
CA ASP A 190 -5.98 14.21 -12.75
C ASP A 190 -5.14 14.74 -11.58
N PHE A 191 -3.90 15.12 -11.88
CA PHE A 191 -2.98 15.71 -10.90
C PHE A 191 -3.43 17.09 -10.38
N ASP A 192 -4.20 17.85 -11.17
CA ASP A 192 -4.82 19.12 -10.72
C ASP A 192 -5.80 18.87 -9.57
N GLU A 193 -6.65 17.86 -9.69
CA GLU A 193 -7.61 17.49 -8.68
C GLU A 193 -6.93 16.89 -7.45
N LEU A 194 -5.84 16.14 -7.64
CA LEU A 194 -5.02 15.64 -6.53
C LEU A 194 -4.38 16.79 -5.74
N PHE A 195 -3.87 17.82 -6.42
CA PHE A 195 -3.38 19.03 -5.79
C PHE A 195 -4.46 19.76 -4.98
N LYS A 196 -5.68 19.86 -5.52
CA LYS A 196 -6.82 20.43 -4.77
C LYS A 196 -7.13 19.61 -3.52
N LEU A 197 -7.11 18.28 -3.61
CA LEU A 197 -7.30 17.41 -2.46
C LEU A 197 -6.25 17.67 -1.37
N PHE A 198 -4.97 17.80 -1.74
CA PHE A 198 -3.92 18.13 -0.76
C PHE A 198 -4.16 19.49 -0.11
N HIS A 199 -4.22 20.55 -0.90
CA HIS A 199 -4.03 21.91 -0.37
C HIS A 199 -5.31 22.71 -0.19
N LYS A 200 -6.44 22.27 -0.77
CA LYS A 200 -7.74 22.95 -0.66
C LYS A 200 -8.78 22.13 0.10
N VAL A 201 -8.50 20.85 0.37
CA VAL A 201 -9.37 19.98 1.18
C VAL A 201 -8.69 19.67 2.50
N LEU A 202 -7.55 18.95 2.47
CA LEU A 202 -6.95 18.42 3.69
C LEU A 202 -6.30 19.51 4.54
N ALA A 203 -5.64 20.49 3.91
CA ALA A 203 -5.01 21.62 4.59
C ALA A 203 -5.99 22.77 4.97
N VAL A 204 -7.27 22.68 4.62
CA VAL A 204 -8.25 23.77 4.81
C VAL A 204 -9.41 23.32 5.71
N ASN A 205 -9.69 24.13 6.73
CA ASN A 205 -10.80 23.88 7.66
C ASN A 205 -12.13 23.78 6.90
N LEU A 206 -13.03 22.89 7.37
CA LEU A 206 -14.35 22.68 6.76
C LEU A 206 -15.14 23.96 6.53
N LYS A 207 -15.02 24.95 7.42
CA LYS A 207 -15.73 26.23 7.34
C LYS A 207 -15.22 27.12 6.20
N ASP A 208 -13.93 27.01 5.88
CA ASP A 208 -13.24 27.86 4.90
C ASP A 208 -13.21 27.23 3.50
N ARG A 209 -13.67 25.98 3.36
CA ARG A 209 -13.83 25.32 2.07
C ARG A 209 -14.89 26.02 1.22
N THR A 210 -14.65 26.10 -0.08
CA THR A 210 -15.67 26.57 -1.04
C THR A 210 -16.84 25.58 -1.12
N GLU A 211 -18.02 26.04 -1.52
CA GLU A 211 -19.21 25.19 -1.64
C GLU A 211 -19.01 24.02 -2.61
N ALA A 212 -18.30 24.24 -3.72
CA ALA A 212 -17.94 23.18 -4.66
C ALA A 212 -17.08 22.08 -4.01
N ILE A 213 -16.09 22.47 -3.21
CA ILE A 213 -15.24 21.52 -2.48
C ILE A 213 -16.02 20.80 -1.39
N LYS A 214 -16.86 21.49 -0.63
CA LYS A 214 -17.71 20.87 0.40
C LYS A 214 -18.63 19.81 -0.21
N SER A 215 -19.22 20.09 -1.36
CA SER A 215 -20.09 19.13 -2.05
C SER A 215 -19.32 17.90 -2.52
N LYS A 216 -18.16 18.10 -3.17
CA LYS A 216 -17.39 17.01 -3.78
C LYS A 216 -16.67 16.14 -2.74
N TYR A 217 -16.08 16.77 -1.73
CA TYR A 217 -15.26 16.12 -0.69
C TYR A 217 -15.95 16.14 0.69
N SER A 218 -17.27 16.00 0.71
CA SER A 218 -18.11 16.05 1.92
C SER A 218 -17.72 15.01 2.98
N ARG A 219 -17.19 13.86 2.53
CA ARG A 219 -16.78 12.73 3.36
C ARG A 219 -15.30 12.76 3.75
N VAL A 220 -14.52 13.72 3.24
CA VAL A 220 -13.09 13.85 3.56
C VAL A 220 -12.92 14.83 4.74
N PRO A 221 -12.41 14.37 5.89
CA PRO A 221 -12.24 15.24 7.05
C PRO A 221 -11.20 16.34 6.79
N TYR A 222 -11.20 17.36 7.64
CA TYR A 222 -10.06 18.27 7.75
C TYR A 222 -8.98 17.61 8.61
N LEU A 223 -7.72 17.73 8.20
CA LEU A 223 -6.58 17.30 8.98
C LEU A 223 -5.71 18.50 9.26
N ASN A 224 -5.55 18.85 10.53
CA ASN A 224 -4.60 19.87 10.94
C ASN A 224 -3.17 19.31 10.89
N SER A 225 -2.71 18.98 9.68
CA SER A 225 -1.44 18.31 9.44
C SER A 225 -0.62 19.13 8.45
N SER A 226 0.58 19.53 8.89
CA SER A 226 1.59 20.17 8.05
C SER A 226 2.00 19.31 6.86
N LEU A 227 1.72 17.99 6.90
CA LEU A 227 1.93 17.09 5.77
C LEU A 227 1.25 17.59 4.48
N PHE A 228 0.14 18.30 4.58
CA PHE A 228 -0.63 18.80 3.43
C PHE A 228 -0.44 20.30 3.16
N GLU A 229 0.41 20.98 3.92
CA GLU A 229 0.87 22.32 3.56
C GLU A 229 1.79 22.22 2.34
N ILE A 230 1.81 23.26 1.51
CA ILE A 230 2.76 23.34 0.39
C ILE A 230 4.15 23.45 1.01
N SER A 231 5.02 22.48 0.71
CA SER A 231 6.40 22.49 1.18
C SER A 231 7.20 23.59 0.49
N GLU A 232 8.28 24.05 1.13
CA GLU A 232 9.18 25.04 0.54
C GLU A 232 9.72 24.57 -0.82
N LEU A 233 10.06 23.29 -0.94
CA LEU A 233 10.55 22.71 -2.20
C LEU A 233 9.50 22.79 -3.30
N GLU A 234 8.25 22.41 -3.03
CA GLU A 234 7.15 22.53 -4.00
C GLU A 234 6.86 23.98 -4.38
N ASP A 235 7.04 24.92 -3.45
CA ASP A 235 6.80 26.32 -3.74
C ASP A 235 7.89 26.92 -4.63
N GLN A 236 9.15 26.57 -4.34
CA GLN A 236 10.31 27.05 -5.09
C GLN A 236 10.49 26.34 -6.44
N THR A 237 10.04 25.09 -6.56
CA THR A 237 10.26 24.28 -7.78
C THR A 237 8.97 24.06 -8.53
N THR A 238 8.38 22.87 -8.42
CA THR A 238 7.15 22.50 -9.12
C THR A 238 6.16 21.83 -8.16
N LYS A 239 4.87 21.97 -8.46
CA LYS A 239 3.76 21.44 -7.68
C LYS A 239 3.16 20.25 -8.42
N ILE A 240 2.55 19.30 -7.72
CA ILE A 240 2.08 18.05 -8.37
C ILE A 240 1.10 18.29 -9.54
N ASN A 241 0.36 19.41 -9.54
CA ASN A 241 -0.59 19.72 -10.59
C ASN A 241 0.04 20.08 -11.95
N THR A 242 1.35 20.30 -12.02
CA THR A 242 2.06 20.59 -13.27
C THR A 242 2.36 19.33 -14.09
N LEU A 243 2.22 18.15 -13.48
CA LEU A 243 2.56 16.87 -14.11
C LEU A 243 1.58 16.54 -15.26
N ASP A 244 2.13 16.00 -16.36
CA ASP A 244 1.33 15.61 -17.53
C ASP A 244 0.40 14.42 -17.23
N ASN A 245 -0.89 14.59 -17.55
CA ASN A 245 -1.94 13.59 -17.39
C ASN A 245 -2.13 12.70 -18.63
N SER A 246 -1.50 13.03 -19.77
CA SER A 246 -1.73 12.39 -21.06
C SER A 246 -0.96 11.08 -21.24
N LEU A 247 0.16 10.92 -20.54
CA LEU A 247 1.05 9.77 -20.69
C LEU A 247 0.49 8.53 -19.98
N GLN A 248 0.85 7.37 -20.52
CA GLN A 248 0.44 6.07 -19.99
C GLN A 248 1.66 5.24 -19.57
N LEU A 249 1.62 4.75 -18.35
CA LEU A 249 2.63 3.90 -17.73
C LEU A 249 2.30 2.43 -17.97
N GLU A 250 3.31 1.67 -18.38
CA GLU A 250 3.18 0.22 -18.60
C GLU A 250 3.10 -0.54 -17.29
N LEU A 251 2.24 -1.57 -17.24
CA LEU A 251 2.10 -2.48 -16.12
C LEU A 251 3.25 -3.50 -16.10
N ILE A 252 3.98 -3.60 -14.98
CA ILE A 252 5.06 -4.58 -14.86
C ILE A 252 4.58 -6.02 -14.96
N ASN A 253 5.49 -6.94 -15.27
CA ASN A 253 5.20 -8.37 -15.36
C ASN A 253 4.69 -8.98 -14.05
N THR A 254 5.18 -8.47 -12.93
CA THR A 254 4.83 -8.94 -11.59
C THR A 254 3.68 -8.17 -10.95
N THR A 255 2.93 -7.38 -11.71
CA THR A 255 1.88 -6.50 -11.17
C THR A 255 0.83 -7.29 -10.38
N ILE A 256 0.35 -6.69 -9.28
CA ILE A 256 -0.81 -7.20 -8.56
C ILE A 256 -2.10 -7.10 -9.40
N LEU A 257 -2.16 -6.20 -10.38
CA LEU A 257 -3.32 -5.90 -11.23
C LEU A 257 -3.50 -6.91 -12.37
N LYS A 258 -3.48 -8.20 -12.04
CA LYS A 258 -3.52 -9.30 -13.03
C LYS A 258 -4.74 -9.24 -13.94
N ASP A 259 -5.91 -8.91 -13.39
CA ASP A 259 -7.16 -8.89 -14.17
C ASP A 259 -7.21 -7.71 -15.14
N ILE A 260 -6.69 -6.55 -14.74
CA ILE A 260 -6.56 -5.40 -15.63
C ILE A 260 -5.55 -5.70 -16.73
N LYS A 261 -4.43 -6.34 -16.36
CA LYS A 261 -3.36 -6.72 -17.29
C LYS A 261 -3.83 -7.65 -18.43
N LYS A 262 -4.92 -8.40 -18.24
CA LYS A 262 -5.53 -9.23 -19.29
C LYS A 262 -6.09 -8.40 -20.46
N ASN A 263 -6.54 -7.17 -20.18
CA ASN A 263 -7.22 -6.32 -21.15
C ASN A 263 -6.36 -5.15 -21.65
N THR A 264 -5.49 -4.61 -20.80
CA THR A 264 -4.56 -3.52 -21.14
C THR A 264 -3.21 -3.74 -20.50
N ASN A 265 -2.13 -3.35 -21.19
CA ASN A 265 -0.78 -3.37 -20.65
C ASN A 265 -0.30 -2.03 -20.11
N LYS A 266 -1.13 -0.98 -20.18
CA LYS A 266 -0.78 0.39 -19.79
C LYS A 266 -1.99 1.15 -19.24
N LEU A 267 -1.74 2.08 -18.35
CA LEU A 267 -2.73 2.94 -17.70
C LEU A 267 -2.17 4.36 -17.52
N PRO A 268 -3.00 5.41 -17.46
CA PRO A 268 -2.57 6.70 -16.94
C PRO A 268 -1.89 6.54 -15.58
N THR A 269 -0.80 7.29 -15.33
CA THR A 269 0.05 7.08 -14.14
C THR A 269 -0.71 7.16 -12.83
N LEU A 270 -1.61 8.14 -12.72
CA LEU A 270 -2.45 8.31 -11.53
C LEU A 270 -3.48 7.16 -11.37
N ASP A 271 -4.08 6.71 -12.47
CA ASP A 271 -4.99 5.55 -12.46
C ASP A 271 -4.27 4.27 -12.06
N TYR A 272 -3.05 4.05 -12.57
CA TYR A 272 -2.23 2.92 -12.16
C TYR A 272 -1.95 2.99 -10.66
N LEU A 273 -1.48 4.14 -10.14
CA LEU A 273 -1.19 4.31 -8.72
C LEU A 273 -2.41 4.00 -7.84
N PHE A 274 -3.58 4.54 -8.15
CA PHE A 274 -4.79 4.28 -7.34
C PHE A 274 -5.25 2.83 -7.39
N LYS A 275 -5.28 2.21 -8.56
CA LYS A 275 -5.67 0.79 -8.68
C LYS A 275 -4.66 -0.12 -8.00
N PHE A 276 -3.37 0.18 -8.13
CA PHE A 276 -2.30 -0.51 -7.41
C PHE A 276 -2.53 -0.44 -5.90
N LEU A 277 -2.77 0.75 -5.34
CA LEU A 277 -3.03 0.92 -3.91
C LEU A 277 -4.32 0.23 -3.47
N ASP A 278 -5.38 0.27 -4.28
CA ASP A 278 -6.65 -0.38 -3.95
C ASP A 278 -6.60 -1.91 -3.95
N ALA A 279 -5.60 -2.49 -4.62
CA ALA A 279 -5.37 -3.93 -4.60
C ALA A 279 -4.83 -4.45 -3.25
N TYR A 280 -4.42 -3.56 -2.34
CA TYR A 280 -3.95 -3.89 -1.00
C TYR A 280 -4.95 -3.44 0.08
N ASP A 281 -4.86 -4.05 1.26
CA ASP A 281 -5.69 -3.70 2.41
C ASP A 281 -4.93 -2.76 3.36
N PHE A 282 -5.44 -1.53 3.50
CA PHE A 282 -4.92 -0.49 4.40
C PHE A 282 -5.80 -0.28 5.64
N ALA A 283 -6.89 -1.04 5.78
CA ALA A 283 -7.96 -0.80 6.76
C ALA A 283 -7.81 -1.62 8.05
N SER A 284 -6.99 -2.68 8.02
CA SER A 284 -6.94 -3.75 9.03
C SER A 284 -5.92 -3.54 10.17
N GLU A 285 -5.41 -2.33 10.42
CA GLU A 285 -4.66 -2.06 11.64
C GLU A 285 -5.59 -2.12 12.87
N GLY A 286 -5.56 -3.25 13.60
CA GLY A 286 -6.12 -3.36 14.95
C GLY A 286 -7.50 -4.04 15.08
N THR A 287 -8.15 -4.44 13.99
CA THR A 287 -9.40 -5.22 14.06
C THR A 287 -9.14 -6.70 13.86
N GLU A 288 -9.36 -7.52 14.89
CA GLU A 288 -9.37 -8.99 14.81
C GLU A 288 -10.55 -9.57 13.99
N ALA A 289 -11.17 -8.78 13.13
CA ALA A 289 -12.29 -9.23 12.31
C ALA A 289 -11.77 -10.16 11.19
N LEU A 290 -12.51 -11.23 10.92
CA LEU A 290 -12.30 -12.11 9.77
C LEU A 290 -12.19 -11.27 8.48
N GLN A 291 -11.07 -11.43 7.78
CA GLN A 291 -10.83 -10.76 6.51
C GLN A 291 -11.63 -11.51 5.43
N GLU A 292 -12.65 -10.88 4.85
CA GLU A 292 -13.44 -11.47 3.75
C GLU A 292 -12.65 -11.47 2.44
N ASP A 293 -11.86 -10.42 2.20
CA ASP A 293 -11.00 -10.27 1.03
C ASP A 293 -9.58 -10.74 1.37
N ASN A 294 -9.03 -11.70 0.61
CA ASN A 294 -7.64 -12.19 0.74
C ASN A 294 -6.58 -11.14 0.28
N LYS A 295 -6.83 -9.84 0.50
CA LYS A 295 -5.90 -8.76 0.16
C LYS A 295 -4.75 -8.73 1.16
N THR A 296 -3.54 -8.47 0.66
CA THR A 296 -2.36 -8.34 1.53
C THR A 296 -2.43 -7.02 2.31
N ILE A 297 -2.27 -7.10 3.63
CA ILE A 297 -2.31 -5.94 4.53
C ILE A 297 -1.03 -5.10 4.37
N ILE A 298 -1.18 -3.78 4.28
CA ILE A 298 -0.10 -2.79 4.30
C ILE A 298 -0.35 -1.84 5.46
N ASN A 299 0.56 -1.85 6.42
CA ASN A 299 0.45 -1.09 7.67
C ASN A 299 1.47 0.07 7.71
N ALA A 300 1.33 0.98 8.67
CA ALA A 300 2.20 2.15 8.80
C ALA A 300 3.68 1.78 8.98
N SER A 301 3.98 0.65 9.65
CA SER A 301 5.35 0.15 9.79
C SER A 301 5.95 -0.31 8.46
N VAL A 302 5.18 -0.99 7.61
CA VAL A 302 5.61 -1.38 6.25
C VAL A 302 5.93 -0.14 5.43
N LEU A 303 5.09 0.90 5.49
CA LEU A 303 5.36 2.16 4.80
C LEU A 303 6.59 2.87 5.36
N GLY A 304 6.79 2.86 6.68
CA GLY A 304 8.00 3.34 7.32
C GLY A 304 9.25 2.68 6.73
N LYS A 305 9.26 1.35 6.61
CA LYS A 305 10.37 0.59 5.99
C LYS A 305 10.55 0.88 4.51
N VAL A 306 9.47 1.14 3.76
CA VAL A 306 9.55 1.58 2.35
C VAL A 306 10.29 2.92 2.27
N PHE A 307 9.92 3.89 3.11
CA PHE A 307 10.56 5.21 3.12
C PHE A 307 11.98 5.18 3.70
N GLU A 308 12.24 4.39 4.75
CA GLU A 308 13.59 4.15 5.26
C GLU A 308 14.50 3.57 4.19
N LYS A 309 13.99 2.66 3.35
CA LYS A 309 14.74 2.22 2.18
C LYS A 309 14.98 3.39 1.25
N ILE A 310 13.94 4.03 0.70
CA ILE A 310 14.08 5.10 -0.30
C ILE A 310 15.00 6.23 0.19
N ASN A 311 14.86 6.68 1.44
CA ASN A 311 15.64 7.75 2.07
C ASN A 311 17.02 7.29 2.58
N GLY A 312 17.14 6.08 3.12
CA GLY A 312 18.40 5.54 3.63
C GLY A 312 19.46 5.37 2.54
N TYR A 313 19.03 5.35 1.26
CA TYR A 313 19.92 5.41 0.12
C TYR A 313 20.38 6.85 -0.25
N LYS A 314 19.70 7.90 0.24
CA LYS A 314 20.10 9.32 0.10
C LYS A 314 21.19 9.70 1.13
N ASP A 315 21.05 9.27 2.38
CA ASP A 315 21.96 9.64 3.48
C ASP A 315 23.18 8.68 3.64
N GLY A 316 23.34 7.70 2.73
CA GLY A 316 24.13 6.48 2.97
C GLY A 316 25.37 6.21 2.10
N SER A 317 25.90 7.16 1.32
CA SER A 317 27.27 7.08 0.74
C SER A 317 27.76 8.39 0.14
N ILE A 318 27.95 9.42 0.95
CA ILE A 318 28.95 10.45 0.65
C ILE A 318 30.31 9.79 0.91
N TYR A 319 30.98 9.31 -0.15
CA TYR A 319 32.41 9.06 -0.09
C TYR A 319 33.11 10.35 -0.53
N THR A 320 33.82 10.96 0.41
CA THR A 320 34.76 12.05 0.16
C THR A 320 35.76 11.61 -0.92
N PRO A 321 36.00 12.39 -1.99
CA PRO A 321 37.04 12.04 -2.95
C PRO A 321 38.40 12.16 -2.27
N ALA A 322 39.27 11.18 -2.50
CA ALA A 322 40.72 11.36 -2.38
C ALA A 322 41.28 11.71 -3.76
#